data_AF-A0A285NXY2-F1
#
_entry.id   AF-A0A285NXY2-F1
#
_cell.length_a   1.000
_cell.length_b   1.000
_cell.length_c   1.000
_cell.angle_alpha   90.00
_cell.angle_beta   90.00
_cell.angle_gamma   90.00
#
_symmetry.space_group_name_H-M   'P 1'
#
loop_
_entity.id
_entity.type
_entity.pdbx_description
1 polymer ?
#
loop_
_entity_poly.entity_id
_entity_poly.type
_entity_poly.pdbx_seq_one_letter_code
_entity_poly.pdbx_strand_id
1 'polypeptide(L)' 'MKVLKVNDRRVAEKLRMRLLRKGMVVAEVYKEDDLKKDFVKKANVVLFVKNEEPQKRLTL' A
#
# COMPACT_ATOMS: atom_id res chain seq x y z
N MET A 1 12.01 5.08 -6.66
CA MET A 1 10.81 4.42 -6.10
C MET A 1 10.98 4.28 -4.59
N LYS A 2 10.07 4.82 -3.77
CA LYS A 2 10.04 4.61 -2.31
C LYS A 2 8.95 3.61 -1.96
N VAL A 3 9.26 2.58 -1.17
CA VAL A 3 8.26 1.59 -0.72
C VAL A 3 7.86 1.90 0.72
N LEU A 4 6.56 2.05 0.97
CA LEU A 4 5.98 2.25 2.28
C LEU A 4 5.16 1.01 2.63
N LYS A 5 5.57 0.28 3.67
CA LYS A 5 4.75 -0.80 4.23
C LYS A 5 3.70 -0.19 5.15
N VAL A 6 2.43 -0.45 4.88
CA VAL A 6 1.28 0.07 5.64
C VAL A 6 0.42 -1.11 6.07
N ASN A 7 0.18 -1.25 7.37
CA ASN A 7 -0.63 -2.37 7.90
C ASN A 7 -2.13 -2.02 8.01
N ASP A 8 -2.47 -0.72 7.97
CA ASP A 8 -3.86 -0.25 8.05
C ASP A 8 -4.34 0.29 6.70
N ARG A 9 -5.40 -0.32 6.16
CA ARG A 9 -6.02 0.06 4.89
C ARG A 9 -6.55 1.49 4.88
N ARG A 10 -7.12 1.99 5.98
CA ARG A 10 -7.62 3.37 6.09
C ARG A 10 -6.48 4.38 6.03
N VAL A 11 -5.34 4.02 6.61
CA VAL A 11 -4.13 4.85 6.57
C VAL A 11 -3.54 4.85 5.16
N ALA A 12 -3.50 3.69 4.50
CA ALA A 12 -3.03 3.57 3.12
C ALA A 12 -3.86 4.44 2.16
N GLU A 13 -5.18 4.44 2.30
CA GLU A 13 -6.10 5.24 1.48
C GLU A 13 -5.88 6.75 1.65
N LYS A 14 -5.75 7.24 2.89
CA LYS A 14 -5.45 8.65 3.18
C LYS A 14 -4.09 9.07 2.61
N LEU A 15 -3.08 8.21 2.75
CA LEU A 15 -1.75 8.43 2.19
C LEU A 15 -1.78 8.50 0.67
N ARG A 16 -2.46 7.55 0.03
CA ARG A 16 -2.64 7.51 -1.42
C ARG A 16 -3.24 8.81 -1.94
N MET A 17 -4.34 9.28 -1.35
CA MET A 17 -4.95 10.55 -1.77
C MET A 17 -4.00 11.74 -1.63
N ARG A 18 -3.27 11.83 -0.51
CA ARG A 18 -2.31 12.93 -0.29
C ARG A 18 -1.16 12.90 -1.31
N LEU A 19 -0.65 11.71 -1.64
CA LEU A 19 0.44 11.53 -2.59
C LEU A 19 -0.01 11.85 -4.03
N LEU A 20 -1.21 11.40 -4.41
CA LEU A 20 -1.79 11.73 -5.71
C LEU A 20 -2.04 13.24 -5.86
N ARG A 21 -2.53 13.91 -4.81
CA ARG A 21 -2.70 15.39 -4.80
C ARG A 21 -1.39 16.16 -4.96
N LYS A 22 -0.25 15.54 -4.63
CA LYS A 22 1.09 16.11 -4.84
C LYS A 22 1.65 15.79 -6.24
N GLY A 23 0.86 15.20 -7.13
CA GLY A 23 1.29 14.81 -8.47
C GLY A 23 2.21 13.59 -8.52
N MET A 24 2.26 12.79 -7.44
CA MET A 24 3.09 11.59 -7.42
C MET A 24 2.37 10.40 -8.05
N VAL A 25 3.12 9.58 -8.79
CA VAL A 25 2.66 8.27 -9.27
C VAL A 25 2.76 7.26 -8.13
N VAL A 26 1.61 6.75 -7.69
CA VAL A 26 1.49 5.81 -6.58
C VAL A 26 1.06 4.45 -7.08
N ALA A 27 1.83 3.40 -6.77
CA ALA A 27 1.41 2.02 -6.94
C ALA A 27 0.95 1.45 -5.59
N GLU A 28 -0.14 0.68 -5.59
CA GLU A 28 -0.64 -0.03 -4.42
C GLU A 28 -0.47 -1.53 -4.67
N VAL A 29 0.17 -2.23 -3.74
CA VAL A 29 0.49 -3.65 -3.86
C VAL A 29 0.14 -4.38 -2.57
N TYR A 30 -0.38 -5.60 -2.71
CA TYR A 30 -0.86 -6.41 -1.57
C TYR A 30 0.01 -7.64 -1.32
N LYS A 31 0.83 -8.03 -2.31
CA LYS A 31 1.76 -9.16 -2.23
C LYS A 31 3.18 -8.66 -2.51
N GLU A 32 4.17 -9.27 -1.87
CA GLU A 32 5.56 -8.89 -2.11
C GLU A 32 6.00 -9.17 -3.55
N ASP A 33 5.46 -10.20 -4.21
CA ASP A 33 5.77 -10.48 -5.61
C ASP A 33 5.27 -9.41 -6.59
N ASP A 34 4.24 -8.65 -6.22
CA ASP A 34 3.77 -7.54 -7.05
C ASP A 34 4.82 -6.42 -7.16
N LEU A 35 5.75 -6.30 -6.19
CA LEU A 35 6.85 -5.33 -6.23
C LEU A 35 7.80 -5.55 -7.41
N LYS A 36 7.86 -6.75 -7.97
CA LYS A 36 8.76 -7.10 -9.08
C LYS A 36 8.20 -6.68 -10.45
N LYS A 37 6.91 -6.33 -10.53
CA LYS A 37 6.25 -5.98 -11.79
C LYS A 37 6.78 -4.66 -12.35
N ASP A 38 6.99 -4.59 -13.65
CA ASP A 38 7.66 -3.45 -14.28
C ASP A 38 6.89 -2.12 -14.17
N PHE A 39 5.56 -2.17 -14.02
CA PHE A 39 4.78 -0.96 -13.76
C PHE A 39 5.03 -0.38 -12.37
N VAL A 40 5.33 -1.22 -11.36
CA VAL A 40 5.60 -0.77 -9.99
C VAL A 40 6.92 0.00 -9.94
N LYS A 41 7.91 -0.44 -10.74
CA LYS A 41 9.21 0.25 -10.88
C LYS A 41 9.08 1.67 -11.42
N LYS A 42 8.00 1.98 -12.17
CA LYS A 42 7.72 3.32 -12.69
C LYS A 42 7.08 4.25 -11.65
N ALA A 43 6.62 3.73 -10.52
CA ALA A 43 5.99 4.53 -9.47
C ALA A 43 7.02 5.34 -8.67
N ASN A 44 6.65 6.56 -8.27
CA ASN A 44 7.44 7.34 -7.33
C ASN A 44 7.37 6.73 -5.93
N VAL A 45 6.16 6.30 -5.53
CA VAL A 45 5.87 5.68 -4.23
C VAL A 45 5.06 4.39 -4.42
N VAL A 46 5.40 3.37 -3.65
CA VAL A 46 4.67 2.09 -3.60
C VAL A 46 4.12 1.91 -2.20
N LEU A 47 2.82 1.72 -2.08
CA LEU A 47 2.14 1.38 -0.84
C LEU A 47 1.98 -0.14 -0.79
N PHE A 48 2.77 -0.80 0.06
CA PHE A 48 2.59 -2.21 0.35
C PHE A 48 1.61 -2.36 1.50
N VAL A 49 0.37 -2.72 1.19
CA VAL A 49 -0.70 -2.84 2.18
C VAL A 49 -0.77 -4.27 2.68
N LYS A 50 -0.28 -4.53 3.90
CA LYS A 50 -0.52 -5.79 4.59
C LYS A 50 -1.96 -5.77 5.07
N ASN A 51 -2.86 -6.48 4.40
CA ASN A 51 -4.12 -6.87 5.03
C ASN A 51 -3.77 -7.84 6.15
N GLU A 52 -3.68 -7.36 7.39
CA GLU A 52 -4.01 -8.22 8.50
C GLU A 52 -5.52 -8.46 8.40
N GLU A 53 -5.92 -9.71 8.15
CA GLU A 53 -7.29 -10.13 8.38
C GLU A 53 -7.72 -9.61 9.76
N PRO A 54 -8.96 -9.10 9.92
CA PRO A 54 -9.42 -8.68 11.24
C PRO A 54 -9.25 -9.86 12.18
N GLN A 55 -8.44 -9.67 13.23
CA GLN A 55 -8.28 -10.62 14.32
C GLN A 55 -9.68 -11.10 14.69
N LYS A 56 -9.98 -12.37 14.38
CA LYS A 56 -11.21 -13.03 14.83
C LYS A 56 -11.28 -12.76 16.32
N ARG A 57 -12.25 -11.93 16.73
CA ARG A 57 -12.60 -11.80 18.14
C ARG A 57 -12.92 -13.21 18.61
N LEU A 58 -12.01 -13.82 19.33
CA LEU A 58 -12.29 -14.98 20.17
C LEU A 58 -13.28 -14.49 21.23
N THR A 59 -14.56 -14.57 20.92
CA THR A 59 -15.59 -14.67 21.95
C THR A 59 -15.37 -16.00 22.66
N LEU A 60 -14.86 -15.92 23.88
CA LEU A 60 -14.93 -16.95 24.91
C LEU A 60 -16.39 -17.12 25.36
#